data_AF-A0A8H7Y442-F1
#
_entry.id   AF-A0A8H7Y442-F1
#
_cell.length_a   1.000
_cell.length_b   1.000
_cell.length_c   1.000
_cell.angle_alpha   90.00
_cell.angle_beta   90.00
_cell.angle_gamma   90.00
#
_symmetry.space_group_name_H-M   'P 1'
#
loop_
_entity.id
_entity.type
_entity.pdbx_description
1 polymer ?
#
loop_
_entity_poly.entity_id
_entity_poly.type
_entity_poly.pdbx_seq_one_letter_code
_entity_poly.pdbx_strand_id
1 'polypeptide(L)'
;MNLNHENGNRTVEKRPIKPLTTRQERKLVDYLDEAFLQLTRNFKKRTEASSTLKTLPTYLEAVRQILAIVLQIPPVDPSTSLRIAYMLRLTGDALSSIPGYTLGSDETTTRDTLQDLVDFLDDLDQAWIAVLQNQIWDPESAEGVDLVLPAEIEGLSSSPETNGHPVARTLKSTPPSQTDVTRLRSLLFAGQSSLEEWLAHERGSGGEEEPQDVSSMLSRMGLLDDFDSLFVRTLNFLGGFAGNVARNTVDPLDEAVMEDTSCA
;
A
#
# COMPACT_ATOMS: atom_id res chain seq x y z
N MET A 1 -16.16 -38.44 34.16
CA MET A 1 -15.23 -37.32 33.92
C MET A 1 -15.78 -36.56 32.73
N ASN A 2 -16.50 -35.47 32.98
CA ASN A 2 -17.15 -34.69 31.93
C ASN A 2 -16.13 -33.72 31.31
N LEU A 3 -15.96 -33.84 29.99
CA LEU A 3 -15.22 -32.92 29.14
C LEU A 3 -16.15 -31.75 28.80
N ASN A 4 -15.91 -30.58 29.39
CA ASN A 4 -16.55 -29.34 28.96
C ASN A 4 -15.78 -28.79 27.75
N HIS A 5 -16.37 -28.94 26.56
CA HIS A 5 -16.09 -28.09 25.40
C HIS A 5 -16.80 -26.76 25.62
N GLU A 6 -16.10 -25.75 26.14
CA GLU A 6 -16.55 -24.36 26.03
C GLU A 6 -16.02 -23.77 24.73
N ASN A 7 -16.87 -23.84 23.70
CA ASN A 7 -16.69 -23.16 22.44
C ASN A 7 -16.99 -21.67 22.66
N GLY A 8 -15.98 -20.91 23.09
CA GLY A 8 -16.06 -19.47 23.29
C GLY A 8 -16.12 -18.73 21.96
N ASN A 9 -17.33 -18.65 21.40
CA ASN A 9 -17.64 -17.82 20.24
C ASN A 9 -17.52 -16.33 20.64
N ARG A 10 -16.29 -15.80 20.67
CA ARG A 10 -16.04 -14.35 20.77
C ARG A 10 -16.55 -13.72 19.48
N THR A 11 -17.79 -13.26 19.51
CA THR A 11 -18.28 -12.29 18.54
C THR A 11 -17.43 -11.03 18.69
N VAL A 12 -16.43 -10.88 17.83
CA VAL A 12 -15.67 -9.64 17.69
C VAL A 12 -16.68 -8.58 17.25
N GLU A 13 -17.08 -7.70 18.17
CA GLU A 13 -17.88 -6.53 17.85
C GLU A 13 -17.13 -5.70 16.81
N LYS A 14 -17.49 -5.86 15.53
CA LYS A 14 -16.97 -5.06 14.43
C LYS A 14 -17.42 -3.62 14.64
N ARG A 15 -16.53 -2.79 15.22
CA ARG A 15 -16.79 -1.37 15.43
C ARG A 15 -17.08 -0.73 14.07
N PRO A 16 -18.13 0.10 13.95
CA PRO A 16 -18.44 0.78 12.70
C PRO A 16 -17.28 1.69 12.33
N ILE A 17 -16.71 1.48 11.15
CA ILE A 17 -15.59 2.26 10.63
C ILE A 17 -16.11 3.65 10.25
N LYS A 18 -15.40 4.67 10.73
CA LYS A 18 -15.74 6.08 10.54
C LYS A 18 -14.52 6.79 9.96
N PRO A 19 -14.73 7.77 9.07
CA PRO A 19 -13.65 8.62 8.63
C PRO A 19 -13.04 9.37 9.83
N LEU A 20 -11.78 9.75 9.67
CA LEU A 20 -11.11 10.56 10.68
C LEU A 20 -11.81 11.91 10.81
N THR A 21 -11.94 12.38 12.05
CA THR A 21 -12.31 13.77 12.27
C THR A 21 -11.17 14.70 11.82
N THR A 22 -11.47 15.93 11.43
CA THR A 22 -10.45 16.93 11.03
C THR A 22 -9.33 17.10 12.06
N ARG A 23 -9.66 16.97 13.36
CA ARG A 23 -8.67 17.04 14.44
C ARG A 23 -7.76 15.80 14.48
N GLN A 24 -8.31 14.61 14.24
CA GLN A 24 -7.51 13.38 14.14
C GLN A 24 -6.64 13.41 12.90
N GLU A 25 -7.19 13.83 11.76
CA GLU A 25 -6.47 13.97 10.50
C GLU A 25 -5.27 14.91 10.63
N ARG A 26 -5.47 16.11 11.19
CA ARG A 26 -4.37 17.05 11.43
C ARG A 26 -3.27 16.45 12.30
N LYS A 27 -3.63 15.83 13.42
CA LYS A 27 -2.65 15.20 14.32
C LYS A 27 -1.90 14.06 13.64
N LEU A 28 -2.59 13.27 12.83
CA LEU A 28 -2.00 12.18 12.08
C LEU A 28 -1.02 12.70 11.03
N VAL A 29 -1.39 13.74 10.29
CA VAL A 29 -0.52 14.42 9.33
C VAL A 29 0.73 14.95 10.03
N ASP A 30 0.57 15.71 11.12
CA ASP A 30 1.70 16.24 11.90
C ASP A 30 2.65 15.12 12.35
N TYR A 31 2.09 14.00 12.83
CA TYR A 31 2.87 12.85 13.26
C TYR A 31 3.59 12.15 12.10
N LEU A 32 2.88 11.86 11.00
CA LEU A 32 3.45 11.15 9.85
C LEU A 32 4.52 11.99 9.18
N ASP A 33 4.30 13.30 9.00
CA ASP A 33 5.28 14.19 8.40
C ASP A 33 6.56 14.28 9.23
N GLU A 34 6.46 14.33 10.56
CA GLU A 34 7.61 14.25 11.45
C GLU A 34 8.29 12.88 11.36
N ALA A 35 7.53 11.78 11.34
CA ALA A 35 8.08 10.43 11.20
C ALA A 35 8.86 10.25 9.90
N PHE A 36 8.31 10.69 8.77
CA PHE A 36 9.02 10.70 7.48
C PHE A 36 10.25 11.60 7.49
N LEU A 37 10.17 12.77 8.13
CA LEU A 37 11.32 13.67 8.26
C LEU A 37 12.46 13.00 9.05
N GLN A 38 12.13 12.33 10.15
CA GLN A 38 13.10 11.57 10.95
C GLN A 38 13.67 10.39 10.18
N LEU A 39 12.84 9.65 9.44
CA LEU A 39 13.27 8.55 8.60
C LEU A 39 14.32 9.02 7.57
N THR A 40 14.00 10.07 6.81
CA THR A 40 14.90 10.66 5.81
C THR A 40 16.18 11.21 6.43
N ARG A 41 16.08 11.88 7.59
CA ARG A 41 17.25 12.39 8.31
C ARG A 41 18.19 11.27 8.75
N ASN A 42 17.66 10.20 9.33
CA ASN A 42 18.46 9.07 9.78
C ASN A 42 19.08 8.31 8.60
N PHE A 43 18.33 8.12 7.50
CA PHE A 43 18.86 7.52 6.26
C PHE A 43 20.03 8.33 5.68
N LYS A 44 19.90 9.66 5.57
CA LYS A 44 20.97 10.53 5.08
C LYS A 44 22.21 10.48 5.97
N LYS A 45 22.01 10.23 7.26
CA LYS A 45 23.07 10.13 8.28
C LYS A 45 23.48 8.70 8.60
N ARG A 46 23.06 7.70 7.83
CA ARG A 46 23.23 6.26 8.18
C ARG A 46 24.68 5.83 8.43
N THR A 47 25.66 6.55 7.87
CA THR A 47 27.09 6.32 8.12
C THR A 47 27.64 7.04 9.35
N GLU A 48 26.90 8.00 9.91
CA GLU A 48 27.28 8.74 11.11
C GLU A 48 26.97 7.94 12.38
N ALA A 49 27.83 8.06 13.41
CA ALA A 49 27.62 7.42 14.70
C ALA A 49 26.28 7.82 15.36
N SER A 50 25.76 9.00 15.03
CA SER A 50 24.53 9.57 15.59
C SER A 50 23.23 9.01 14.99
N SER A 51 23.28 8.32 13.84
CA SER A 51 22.08 7.74 13.24
C SER A 51 21.62 6.49 13.98
N THR A 52 20.31 6.36 14.10
CA THR A 52 19.66 5.18 14.68
C THR A 52 19.32 4.12 13.63
N LEU A 53 19.35 4.49 12.34
CA LEU A 53 19.01 3.62 11.20
C LEU A 53 20.26 3.39 10.35
N LYS A 54 21.25 2.70 10.93
CA LYS A 54 22.55 2.43 10.26
C LYS A 54 22.51 1.22 9.34
N THR A 55 21.60 0.29 9.61
CA THR A 55 21.50 -0.99 8.92
C THR A 55 20.16 -1.12 8.21
N LEU A 56 20.11 -1.94 7.16
CA LEU A 56 18.87 -2.18 6.44
C LEU A 56 17.75 -2.72 7.37
N PRO A 57 17.98 -3.73 8.23
CA PRO A 57 16.92 -4.24 9.11
C PRO A 57 16.35 -3.16 10.05
N THR A 58 17.21 -2.32 10.65
CA THR A 58 16.74 -1.20 11.50
C THR A 58 15.91 -0.19 10.72
N TYR A 59 16.26 0.05 9.45
CA TYR A 59 15.51 0.94 8.57
C TYR A 59 14.15 0.34 8.18
N LEU A 60 14.13 -0.93 7.77
CA LEU A 60 12.90 -1.65 7.41
C LEU A 60 11.91 -1.67 8.58
N GLU A 61 12.37 -1.93 9.80
CA GLU A 61 11.53 -1.87 11.00
C GLU A 61 10.89 -0.48 11.19
N ALA A 62 11.65 0.60 11.02
CA ALA A 62 11.09 1.95 11.09
C ALA A 62 10.07 2.23 9.98
N VAL A 63 10.29 1.72 8.77
CA VAL A 63 9.36 1.84 7.64
C VAL A 63 8.09 1.03 7.88
N ARG A 64 8.19 -0.20 8.41
CA ARG A 64 7.06 -1.06 8.79
C ARG A 64 6.16 -0.38 9.82
N GLN A 65 6.73 0.33 10.79
CA GLN A 65 5.95 1.10 11.77
C GLN A 65 5.13 2.22 11.12
N ILE A 66 5.71 2.93 10.15
CA ILE A 66 4.98 3.96 9.39
C ILE A 66 3.92 3.31 8.51
N LEU A 67 4.25 2.21 7.81
CA LEU A 67 3.32 1.43 7.00
C LEU A 67 2.08 1.02 7.81
N ALA A 68 2.30 0.45 8.99
CA ALA A 68 1.23 0.03 9.89
C ALA A 68 0.29 1.19 10.22
N ILE A 69 0.82 2.38 10.53
CA ILE A 69 0.02 3.56 10.84
C ILE A 69 -0.75 4.06 9.61
N VAL A 70 -0.12 4.09 8.43
CA VAL A 70 -0.78 4.48 7.18
C VAL A 70 -1.92 3.51 6.83
N LEU A 71 -1.74 2.21 7.05
CA LEU A 71 -2.75 1.19 6.79
C LEU A 71 -3.94 1.24 7.75
N GLN A 72 -3.77 1.83 8.94
CA GLN A 72 -4.86 2.11 9.87
C GLN A 72 -5.69 3.35 9.48
N ILE A 73 -5.32 4.09 8.43
CA ILE A 73 -6.15 5.18 7.91
C ILE A 73 -7.41 4.57 7.28
N PRO A 74 -8.62 5.00 7.70
CA PRO A 74 -9.86 4.43 7.19
C PRO A 74 -9.97 4.58 5.66
N PRO A 75 -10.36 3.53 4.91
CA PRO A 75 -10.69 3.60 3.49
C PRO A 75 -12.10 4.19 3.28
N VAL A 76 -12.38 5.33 3.91
CA VAL A 76 -13.64 6.06 3.76
C VAL A 76 -13.34 7.56 3.69
N ASP A 77 -14.04 8.25 2.80
CA ASP A 77 -13.85 9.67 2.54
C ASP A 77 -14.20 10.52 3.76
N PRO A 78 -13.43 11.59 4.02
CA PRO A 78 -12.34 12.14 3.19
C PRO A 78 -10.96 11.49 3.40
N SER A 79 -10.83 10.47 4.27
CA SER A 79 -9.53 9.92 4.69
C SER A 79 -8.84 9.05 3.63
N THR A 80 -9.56 8.58 2.61
CA THR A 80 -9.02 7.72 1.56
C THR A 80 -7.88 8.37 0.78
N SER A 81 -8.02 9.65 0.40
CA SER A 81 -6.98 10.37 -0.34
C SER A 81 -5.69 10.51 0.46
N LEU A 82 -5.81 10.70 1.79
CA LEU A 82 -4.68 10.78 2.70
C LEU A 82 -3.94 9.45 2.78
N ARG A 83 -4.67 8.33 2.87
CA ARG A 83 -4.09 6.98 2.86
C ARG A 83 -3.27 6.74 1.60
N ILE A 84 -3.84 7.06 0.42
CA ILE A 84 -3.17 6.89 -0.86
C ILE A 84 -1.91 7.75 -0.94
N ALA A 85 -2.00 9.03 -0.55
CA ALA A 85 -0.88 9.97 -0.60
C ALA A 85 0.32 9.50 0.23
N TYR A 86 0.07 9.02 1.47
CA TYR A 86 1.14 8.51 2.32
C TYR A 86 1.67 7.15 1.89
N MET A 87 0.83 6.27 1.33
CA MET A 87 1.30 5.01 0.74
C MET A 87 2.24 5.27 -0.45
N LEU A 88 1.90 6.20 -1.34
CA LEU A 88 2.76 6.62 -2.45
C LEU A 88 4.10 7.17 -1.96
N ARG A 89 4.07 8.03 -0.93
CA ARG A 89 5.29 8.60 -0.33
C ARG A 89 6.16 7.52 0.30
N LEU A 90 5.58 6.65 1.12
CA LEU A 90 6.29 5.55 1.77
C LEU A 90 6.97 4.63 0.76
N THR A 91 6.24 4.25 -0.30
CA THR A 91 6.77 3.37 -1.36
C THR A 91 7.96 4.02 -2.05
N GLY A 92 7.86 5.29 -2.42
CA GLY A 92 8.96 6.02 -3.05
C GLY A 92 10.17 6.20 -2.13
N ASP A 93 9.95 6.58 -0.88
CA ASP A 93 11.04 6.79 0.10
C ASP A 93 11.72 5.45 0.44
N ALA A 94 10.97 4.37 0.61
CA ALA A 94 11.50 3.03 0.89
C ALA A 94 12.36 2.50 -0.27
N LEU A 95 11.78 2.41 -1.48
CA LEU A 95 12.46 1.83 -2.64
C LEU A 95 13.70 2.64 -3.08
N SER A 96 13.71 3.96 -2.85
CA SER A 96 14.88 4.79 -3.13
C SER A 96 15.96 4.74 -2.06
N SER A 97 15.62 4.38 -0.82
CA SER A 97 16.57 4.36 0.31
C SER A 97 17.20 3.00 0.55
N ILE A 98 16.50 1.89 0.24
CA ILE A 98 17.00 0.52 0.44
C ILE A 98 18.38 0.31 -0.23
N PRO A 99 18.60 0.71 -1.50
CA PRO A 99 19.91 0.63 -2.15
C PRO A 99 21.07 1.37 -1.45
N GLY A 100 20.75 2.26 -0.50
CA GLY A 100 21.75 2.98 0.26
C GLY A 100 22.41 2.15 1.37
N TYR A 101 21.92 0.95 1.67
CA TYR A 101 22.42 0.08 2.73
C TYR A 101 23.27 -1.08 2.19
N THR A 102 24.13 -1.62 3.05
CA THR A 102 24.94 -2.82 2.77
C THR A 102 24.23 -4.07 3.28
N LEU A 103 24.39 -5.20 2.61
CA LEU A 103 23.72 -6.46 2.98
C LEU A 103 24.36 -7.22 4.16
N GLY A 104 25.55 -6.80 4.60
CA GLY A 104 26.31 -7.46 5.65
C GLY A 104 27.61 -8.06 5.13
N SER A 105 28.43 -8.59 6.03
CA SER A 105 29.78 -9.08 5.70
C SER A 105 29.88 -10.58 5.51
N ASP A 106 28.88 -11.35 5.98
CA ASP A 106 28.86 -12.80 5.86
C ASP A 106 27.58 -13.30 5.17
N GLU A 107 27.64 -14.51 4.64
CA GLU A 107 26.57 -15.10 3.82
C GLU A 107 25.27 -15.30 4.61
N THR A 108 25.37 -15.61 5.90
CA THR A 108 24.21 -15.79 6.79
C THR A 108 23.46 -14.48 7.02
N THR A 109 24.18 -13.42 7.38
CA THR A 109 23.60 -12.08 7.61
C THR A 109 23.03 -11.52 6.32
N THR A 110 23.71 -11.75 5.19
CA THR A 110 23.22 -11.36 3.86
C THR A 110 21.90 -12.05 3.56
N ARG A 111 21.82 -13.37 3.78
CA ARG A 111 20.59 -14.14 3.57
C ARG A 111 19.45 -13.63 4.45
N ASP A 112 19.69 -13.46 5.75
CA ASP A 112 18.66 -13.02 6.70
C ASP A 112 18.17 -11.60 6.39
N THR A 113 19.09 -10.71 6.00
CA THR A 113 18.76 -9.34 5.61
C THR A 113 17.96 -9.29 4.30
N LEU A 114 18.30 -10.14 3.33
CA LEU A 114 17.55 -10.24 2.07
C LEU A 114 16.18 -10.86 2.29
N GLN A 115 16.04 -11.86 3.16
CA GLN A 115 14.74 -12.42 3.51
C GLN A 115 13.84 -11.35 4.14
N ASP A 116 14.32 -10.61 5.15
CA ASP A 116 13.54 -9.53 5.76
C ASP A 116 13.14 -8.44 4.74
N LEU A 117 14.02 -8.13 3.79
CA LEU A 117 13.69 -7.23 2.69
C LEU A 117 12.58 -7.80 1.80
N VAL A 118 12.68 -9.06 1.37
CA VAL A 118 11.66 -9.71 0.53
C VAL A 118 10.31 -9.76 1.26
N ASP A 119 10.31 -10.15 2.53
CA ASP A 119 9.11 -10.17 3.37
C ASP A 119 8.49 -8.76 3.48
N PHE A 120 9.31 -7.72 3.64
CA PHE A 120 8.84 -6.33 3.64
C PHE A 120 8.21 -5.93 2.31
N LEU A 121 8.81 -6.33 1.18
CA LEU A 121 8.29 -5.97 -0.14
C LEU A 121 7.00 -6.73 -0.46
N ASP A 122 6.85 -7.97 0.01
CA ASP A 122 5.59 -8.73 -0.09
C ASP A 122 4.48 -8.07 0.74
N ASP A 123 4.77 -7.68 1.98
CA ASP A 123 3.85 -6.91 2.82
C ASP A 123 3.44 -5.60 2.14
N LEU A 124 4.38 -4.92 1.48
CA LEU A 124 4.12 -3.68 0.76
C LEU A 124 3.24 -3.92 -0.49
N ASP A 125 3.45 -5.00 -1.22
CA ASP A 125 2.59 -5.42 -2.35
C ASP A 125 1.16 -5.69 -1.85
N GLN A 126 1.02 -6.47 -0.78
CA GLN A 126 -0.26 -6.82 -0.19
C GLN A 126 -0.98 -5.58 0.38
N ALA A 127 -0.25 -4.68 1.02
CA ALA A 127 -0.77 -3.39 1.49
C ALA A 127 -1.31 -2.54 0.35
N TRP A 128 -0.64 -2.54 -0.81
CA TRP A 128 -1.14 -1.84 -2.00
C TRP A 128 -2.42 -2.47 -2.54
N ILE A 129 -2.54 -3.79 -2.59
CA ILE A 129 -3.80 -4.45 -2.95
C ILE A 129 -4.95 -3.98 -2.06
N ALA A 130 -4.75 -3.98 -0.74
CA ALA A 130 -5.76 -3.52 0.20
C ALA A 130 -6.15 -2.04 -0.04
N VAL A 131 -5.19 -1.17 -0.33
CA VAL A 131 -5.44 0.26 -0.64
C VAL A 131 -6.20 0.42 -1.95
N LEU A 132 -5.78 -0.28 -3.00
CA LEU A 132 -6.39 -0.21 -4.34
C LEU A 132 -7.83 -0.74 -4.34
N GLN A 133 -8.14 -1.71 -3.47
CA GLN A 133 -9.47 -2.29 -3.32
C GLN A 133 -10.34 -1.57 -2.28
N ASN A 134 -9.87 -0.48 -1.66
CA ASN A 134 -10.56 0.21 -0.56
C ASN A 134 -10.87 -0.71 0.65
N GLN A 135 -10.00 -1.68 0.91
CA GLN A 135 -10.14 -2.63 2.00
C GLN A 135 -9.49 -2.10 3.28
N ILE A 136 -9.96 -2.62 4.41
CA ILE A 136 -9.35 -2.40 5.72
C ILE A 136 -8.14 -3.31 5.82
N TRP A 137 -7.08 -2.86 6.48
CA TRP A 137 -5.96 -3.73 6.78
C TRP A 137 -6.20 -4.50 8.08
N ASP A 138 -6.09 -5.83 8.02
CA ASP A 138 -6.02 -6.68 9.21
C ASP A 138 -4.55 -6.94 9.58
N PRO A 139 -4.06 -6.40 10.71
CA PRO A 139 -2.67 -6.60 11.11
C PRO A 139 -2.36 -8.03 11.57
N GLU A 140 -3.35 -8.86 11.90
CA GLU A 140 -3.11 -10.24 12.33
C GLU A 140 -2.84 -11.18 11.15
N SER A 141 -3.57 -11.00 10.04
CA SER A 141 -3.38 -11.78 8.82
C SER A 141 -2.46 -11.11 7.80
N ALA A 142 -2.11 -9.83 7.99
CA ALA A 142 -1.41 -9.01 7.00
C ALA A 142 -2.13 -8.96 5.64
N GLU A 143 -3.47 -8.87 5.67
CA GLU A 143 -4.29 -8.87 4.46
C GLU A 143 -5.34 -7.75 4.45
N GLY A 144 -5.79 -7.40 3.24
CA GLY A 144 -6.95 -6.57 3.04
C GLY A 144 -8.25 -7.34 3.31
N VAL A 145 -9.13 -6.77 4.13
CA VAL A 145 -10.45 -7.32 4.45
C VAL A 145 -11.54 -6.36 3.99
N ASP A 146 -12.57 -6.90 3.35
CA ASP A 146 -13.70 -6.13 2.86
C ASP A 146 -14.43 -5.38 3.99
N LEU A 147 -14.72 -4.12 3.71
CA LEU A 147 -15.48 -3.26 4.59
C LEU A 147 -16.97 -3.65 4.55
N VAL A 148 -17.43 -4.35 5.59
CA VAL A 148 -18.85 -4.66 5.79
C VAL A 148 -19.53 -3.46 6.47
N LEU A 149 -20.35 -2.72 5.72
CA LEU A 149 -21.15 -1.63 6.26
C LEU A 149 -22.51 -2.16 6.77
N PRO A 150 -22.97 -1.77 7.98
CA PRO A 150 -24.30 -2.12 8.45
C PRO A 150 -25.38 -1.55 7.53
N ALA A 151 -26.29 -2.42 7.05
CA ALA A 151 -27.35 -2.10 6.10
C ALA A 151 -28.32 -0.98 6.55
N GLU A 152 -28.33 -0.60 7.83
CA GLU A 152 -29.11 0.52 8.36
C GLU A 152 -28.73 1.89 7.75
N ILE A 153 -27.58 1.99 7.08
CA ILE A 153 -27.15 3.19 6.33
C ILE A 153 -27.74 3.20 4.90
N GLU A 154 -28.08 2.05 4.33
CA GLU A 154 -28.59 1.94 2.94
C GLU A 154 -30.07 2.31 2.80
N GLY A 155 -30.84 2.25 3.89
CA GLY A 155 -32.28 2.59 3.91
C GLY A 155 -32.63 4.08 3.77
N LEU A 156 -31.63 4.97 3.69
CA LEU A 156 -31.84 6.43 3.58
C LEU A 156 -31.62 6.99 2.16
N SER A 157 -31.35 6.12 1.19
CA SER A 157 -31.05 6.51 -0.20
C SER A 157 -32.28 6.63 -1.11
N SER A 158 -33.50 6.57 -0.56
CA SER A 158 -34.72 6.72 -1.36
C SER A 158 -35.82 7.50 -0.62
N SER A 159 -35.70 8.83 -0.57
CA SER A 159 -36.87 9.73 -0.69
C SER A 159 -36.49 11.20 -0.93
N PRO A 160 -37.29 11.93 -1.73
CA PRO A 160 -37.12 13.36 -1.95
C PRO A 160 -37.65 14.17 -0.75
N GLU A 161 -36.92 15.24 -0.43
CA GLU A 161 -37.32 16.49 0.25
C GLU A 161 -38.29 16.41 1.46
N THR A 162 -37.81 16.74 2.67
CA THR A 162 -38.40 17.81 3.52
C THR A 162 -37.67 18.01 4.86
N ASN A 163 -37.37 19.28 5.17
CA ASN A 163 -37.30 19.90 6.50
C ASN A 163 -36.72 19.11 7.70
N GLY A 164 -35.41 19.25 7.91
CA GLY A 164 -34.89 19.51 9.27
C GLY A 164 -34.55 18.32 10.18
N HIS A 165 -34.14 17.15 9.67
CA HIS A 165 -33.59 16.05 10.48
C HIS A 165 -32.50 15.25 9.72
N PRO A 166 -31.67 14.44 10.42
CA PRO A 166 -30.22 14.35 10.21
C PRO A 166 -29.86 13.73 8.86
N VAL A 167 -28.98 14.44 8.13
CA VAL A 167 -28.41 13.99 6.86
C VAL A 167 -27.66 12.68 7.08
N ALA A 168 -28.19 11.59 6.54
CA ALA A 168 -27.48 10.32 6.46
C ALA A 168 -26.18 10.56 5.69
N ARG A 169 -25.03 10.45 6.37
CA ARG A 169 -23.73 10.54 5.70
C ARG A 169 -23.54 9.25 4.93
N THR A 170 -23.81 9.26 3.63
CA THR A 170 -23.42 8.18 2.73
C THR A 170 -21.91 8.01 2.84
N LEU A 171 -21.46 6.88 3.39
CA LEU A 171 -20.03 6.55 3.40
C LEU A 171 -19.63 6.28 1.96
N LYS A 172 -18.66 7.06 1.47
CA LYS A 172 -18.07 6.91 0.15
C LYS A 172 -16.59 6.58 0.33
N SER A 173 -16.00 5.87 -0.61
CA SER A 173 -14.55 5.78 -0.74
C SER A 173 -14.18 6.14 -2.16
N THR A 174 -13.33 7.15 -2.32
CA THR A 174 -12.86 7.57 -3.64
C THR A 174 -11.68 6.68 -4.05
N PRO A 175 -11.77 5.93 -5.16
CA PRO A 175 -10.64 5.12 -5.61
C PRO A 175 -9.44 6.00 -6.03
N PRO A 176 -8.22 5.44 -6.06
CA PRO A 176 -7.04 6.14 -6.56
C PRO A 176 -7.24 6.74 -7.95
N SER A 177 -6.74 7.96 -8.17
CA SER A 177 -6.83 8.61 -9.47
C SER A 177 -5.91 7.95 -10.51
N GLN A 178 -6.15 8.22 -11.80
CA GLN A 178 -5.26 7.74 -12.86
C GLN A 178 -3.81 8.25 -12.67
N THR A 179 -3.66 9.47 -12.14
CA THR A 179 -2.34 10.03 -11.81
C THR A 179 -1.67 9.24 -10.69
N ASP A 180 -2.40 8.89 -9.63
CA ASP A 180 -1.88 8.06 -8.53
C ASP A 180 -1.46 6.68 -9.02
N VAL A 181 -2.29 6.04 -9.83
CA VAL A 181 -2.02 4.74 -10.45
C VAL A 181 -0.78 4.80 -11.35
N THR A 182 -0.67 5.83 -12.18
CA THR A 182 0.49 6.01 -13.07
C THR A 182 1.76 6.23 -12.26
N ARG A 183 1.69 7.03 -11.20
CA ARG A 183 2.80 7.28 -10.28
C ARG A 183 3.22 6.00 -9.56
N LEU A 184 2.27 5.22 -9.06
CA LEU A 184 2.54 3.93 -8.41
C LEU A 184 3.29 2.99 -9.36
N ARG A 185 2.80 2.78 -10.59
CA ARG A 185 3.51 1.95 -11.59
C ARG A 185 4.95 2.42 -11.78
N SER A 186 5.15 3.72 -11.96
CA SER A 186 6.49 4.28 -12.14
C SER A 186 7.41 4.03 -10.95
N LEU A 187 6.89 4.12 -9.71
CA LEU A 187 7.65 3.85 -8.50
C LEU A 187 8.05 2.38 -8.40
N LEU A 188 7.12 1.46 -8.70
CA LEU A 188 7.38 0.03 -8.61
C LEU A 188 8.42 -0.42 -9.64
N PHE A 189 8.28 -0.01 -10.91
CA PHE A 189 9.26 -0.36 -11.94
C PHE A 189 10.64 0.23 -11.67
N ALA A 190 10.71 1.52 -11.32
CA ALA A 190 11.99 2.17 -11.01
C ALA A 190 12.63 1.56 -9.75
N GLY A 191 11.82 1.23 -8.75
CA GLY A 191 12.29 0.57 -7.53
C GLY A 191 12.83 -0.82 -7.78
N GLN A 192 12.14 -1.66 -8.56
CA GLN A 192 12.63 -2.98 -8.95
C GLN A 192 13.97 -2.91 -9.67
N SER A 193 14.07 -2.06 -10.72
CA SER A 193 15.34 -1.88 -11.43
C SER A 193 16.46 -1.38 -10.52
N SER A 194 16.16 -0.46 -9.59
CA SER A 194 17.15 0.05 -8.64
C SER A 194 17.59 -1.01 -7.63
N LEU A 195 16.69 -1.93 -7.22
CA LEU A 195 17.02 -3.04 -6.34
C LEU A 195 17.88 -4.08 -7.06
N GLU A 196 17.54 -4.44 -8.30
CA GLU A 196 18.34 -5.35 -9.13
C GLU A 196 19.76 -4.84 -9.36
N GLU A 197 19.90 -3.57 -9.72
CA GLU A 197 21.20 -2.91 -9.91
C GLU A 197 22.01 -2.89 -8.61
N TRP A 198 21.36 -2.56 -7.49
CA TRP A 198 21.99 -2.58 -6.18
C TRP A 198 22.49 -3.97 -5.77
N LEU A 199 21.68 -5.02 -5.96
CA LEU A 199 22.07 -6.40 -5.67
C LEU A 199 23.25 -6.86 -6.55
N ALA A 200 23.30 -6.42 -7.81
CA ALA A 200 24.44 -6.69 -8.70
C ALA A 200 25.72 -6.02 -8.19
N HIS A 201 25.63 -4.79 -7.66
CA HIS A 201 26.78 -4.05 -7.14
C HIS A 201 27.35 -4.61 -5.82
N GLU A 202 26.50 -5.02 -4.88
CA GLU A 202 26.96 -5.58 -3.60
C GLU A 202 27.81 -6.84 -3.82
N ARG A 203 27.58 -7.60 -4.90
CA ARG A 203 28.39 -8.77 -5.29
C ARG A 203 29.68 -8.41 -6.05
N GLY A 204 29.63 -7.41 -6.93
CA GLY A 204 30.76 -7.03 -7.79
C GLY A 204 31.94 -6.38 -7.04
N SER A 205 31.76 -6.02 -5.77
CA SER A 205 32.81 -5.41 -4.94
C SER A 205 33.88 -6.42 -4.44
N GLY A 206 33.75 -7.71 -4.76
CA GLY A 206 34.59 -8.81 -4.26
C GLY A 206 35.79 -9.28 -5.11
N GLY A 207 36.09 -8.66 -6.26
CA GLY A 207 37.24 -9.02 -7.11
C GLY A 207 36.85 -9.46 -8.53
N GLU A 208 37.79 -9.35 -9.46
CA GLU A 208 37.70 -9.40 -10.94
C GLU A 208 37.13 -10.69 -11.59
N GLU A 209 36.37 -11.52 -10.86
CA GLU A 209 35.68 -12.67 -11.44
C GLU A 209 34.31 -12.23 -11.99
N GLU A 210 33.92 -12.85 -13.10
CA GLU A 210 32.73 -12.52 -13.91
C GLU A 210 31.49 -12.09 -13.09
N PRO A 211 30.63 -11.20 -13.64
CA PRO A 211 29.38 -10.82 -12.99
C PRO A 211 28.56 -12.09 -12.71
N GLN A 212 28.66 -12.60 -11.49
CA GLN A 212 27.82 -13.69 -11.04
C GLN A 212 26.39 -13.17 -11.10
N ASP A 213 25.59 -13.85 -11.89
CA ASP A 213 24.18 -13.55 -12.12
C ASP A 213 23.46 -13.42 -10.76
N VAL A 214 22.84 -12.26 -10.50
CA VAL A 214 22.03 -11.99 -9.31
C VAL A 214 21.02 -13.12 -9.11
N SER A 215 20.47 -13.64 -10.21
CA SER A 215 19.54 -14.77 -10.23
C SER A 215 20.14 -16.03 -9.62
N SER A 216 21.43 -16.31 -9.88
CA SER A 216 22.13 -17.46 -9.30
C SER A 216 22.34 -17.32 -7.79
N MET A 217 22.63 -16.11 -7.32
CA MET A 217 22.75 -15.83 -5.88
C MET A 217 21.41 -16.02 -5.17
N LEU A 218 20.36 -15.39 -5.68
CA LEU A 218 19.02 -15.50 -5.12
C LEU A 218 18.52 -16.94 -5.18
N SER A 219 18.81 -17.67 -6.26
CA SER A 219 18.47 -19.09 -6.41
C SER A 219 19.17 -19.96 -5.36
N ARG A 220 20.48 -19.74 -5.10
CA ARG A 220 21.20 -20.44 -4.03
C ARG A 220 20.62 -20.15 -2.65
N MET A 221 20.08 -18.95 -2.46
CA MET A 221 19.41 -18.56 -1.23
C MET A 221 17.95 -19.04 -1.18
N GLY A 222 17.38 -19.52 -2.29
CA GLY A 222 15.97 -19.89 -2.37
C GLY A 222 15.02 -18.68 -2.36
N LEU A 223 15.51 -17.50 -2.73
CA LEU A 223 14.76 -16.23 -2.77
C LEU A 223 14.43 -15.77 -4.18
N LEU A 224 14.87 -16.50 -5.22
CA LEU A 224 14.70 -16.08 -6.61
C LEU A 224 13.22 -15.95 -6.97
N ASP A 225 12.42 -16.97 -6.66
CA ASP A 225 11.01 -16.98 -7.01
C ASP A 225 10.25 -15.84 -6.32
N ASP A 226 10.57 -15.58 -5.05
CA ASP A 226 9.96 -14.48 -4.29
C ASP A 226 10.35 -13.11 -4.87
N PHE A 227 11.62 -12.95 -5.26
CA PHE A 227 12.13 -11.72 -5.87
C PHE A 227 11.52 -11.48 -7.27
N ASP A 228 11.40 -12.52 -8.09
CA ASP A 228 10.76 -12.45 -9.42
C ASP A 228 9.25 -12.18 -9.31
N SER A 229 8.64 -12.57 -8.18
CA SER A 229 7.23 -12.33 -7.89
C SER A 229 6.93 -10.96 -7.28
N LEU A 230 7.95 -10.12 -7.04
CA LEU A 230 7.77 -8.82 -6.40
C LEU A 230 6.75 -7.96 -7.15
N PHE A 231 5.80 -7.42 -6.39
CA PHE A 231 4.75 -6.53 -6.88
C PHE A 231 3.85 -7.12 -7.99
N VAL A 232 3.92 -8.43 -8.26
CA VAL A 232 3.10 -9.07 -9.30
C VAL A 232 1.61 -8.89 -8.99
N ARG A 233 1.19 -8.93 -7.72
CA ARG A 233 -0.21 -8.75 -7.34
C ARG A 233 -0.66 -7.34 -7.72
N THR A 234 0.06 -6.32 -7.25
CA THR A 234 -0.24 -4.92 -7.55
C THR A 234 -0.18 -4.63 -9.04
N LEU A 235 0.87 -5.05 -9.75
CA LEU A 235 1.03 -4.79 -11.18
C LEU A 235 -0.07 -5.47 -12.01
N ASN A 236 -0.47 -6.70 -11.67
CA ASN A 236 -1.60 -7.37 -12.32
C ASN A 236 -2.92 -6.62 -12.09
N PHE A 237 -3.17 -6.19 -10.85
CA PHE A 237 -4.36 -5.39 -10.52
C PHE A 237 -4.38 -4.08 -11.31
N LEU A 238 -3.25 -3.38 -11.37
CA LEU A 238 -3.10 -2.15 -12.13
C LEU A 238 -3.25 -2.40 -13.64
N GLY A 239 -2.73 -3.51 -14.17
CA GLY A 239 -2.86 -3.91 -15.58
C GLY A 239 -4.33 -4.15 -15.98
N GLY A 240 -5.11 -4.79 -15.10
CA GLY A 240 -6.55 -4.94 -15.27
C GLY A 240 -7.32 -3.61 -15.23
N PHE A 241 -6.81 -2.62 -14.51
CA PHE A 241 -7.45 -1.31 -14.36
C PHE A 241 -7.51 -0.49 -15.66
N ALA A 242 -6.53 -0.66 -16.56
CA ALA A 242 -6.53 0.03 -17.87
C ALA A 242 -7.73 -0.37 -18.74
N GLY A 243 -8.26 -1.59 -18.59
CA GLY A 243 -9.45 -2.05 -19.30
C GLY A 243 -10.78 -1.54 -18.70
N ASN A 244 -10.82 -1.25 -17.39
CA ASN A 244 -12.06 -0.91 -16.69
C ASN A 244 -12.32 0.59 -16.54
N VAL A 245 -11.28 1.44 -16.51
CA VAL A 245 -11.46 2.91 -16.48
C VAL A 245 -12.09 3.44 -17.77
N ALA A 246 -11.85 2.76 -18.90
CA ALA A 246 -12.50 3.08 -20.18
C ALA A 246 -14.02 2.81 -20.21
N ARG A 247 -14.58 2.10 -19.21
CA ARG A 247 -16.02 1.79 -19.15
C ARG A 247 -16.82 2.73 -18.25
N ASN A 248 -16.17 3.58 -17.45
CA ASN A 248 -16.83 4.56 -16.57
C ASN A 248 -16.84 5.99 -17.12
N THR A 249 -16.33 6.21 -18.33
CA THR A 249 -16.69 7.40 -19.10
C THR A 249 -18.11 7.19 -19.62
N VAL A 250 -19.05 7.92 -19.02
CA VAL A 250 -20.45 8.06 -19.46
C VAL A 250 -20.50 8.08 -20.99
N ASP A 251 -21.09 7.05 -21.59
CA ASP A 251 -21.56 7.12 -22.97
C ASP A 251 -22.51 8.32 -23.03
N PRO A 252 -22.26 9.35 -23.85
CA PRO A 252 -23.27 10.36 -24.12
C PRO A 252 -24.42 9.65 -24.83
N LEU A 253 -25.45 9.31 -24.05
CA LEU A 253 -26.72 8.80 -24.54
C LEU A 253 -27.25 9.75 -25.62
N ASP A 254 -27.31 9.24 -26.84
CA ASP A 254 -28.32 9.47 -27.85
C ASP A 254 -28.83 10.92 -27.99
N GLU A 255 -28.02 11.78 -28.57
CA GLU A 255 -28.51 12.95 -29.30
C GLU A 255 -28.67 12.58 -30.78
N ALA A 256 -29.63 11.70 -31.06
CA ALA A 256 -30.06 11.41 -32.41
C ALA A 256 -31.59 11.45 -32.50
N VAL A 257 -32.04 12.19 -33.52
CA VAL A 257 -33.39 12.17 -34.12
C VAL A 257 -34.44 13.10 -33.48
N MET A 258 -34.42 14.36 -33.92
CA MET A 258 -35.66 15.07 -34.27
C MET A 258 -35.49 15.72 -35.65
N GLU A 259 -35.57 14.88 -36.68
CA GLU A 259 -35.99 15.32 -38.02
C GLU A 259 -37.52 15.27 -38.09
N ASP A 260 -38.08 16.39 -38.53
CA ASP A 260 -39.35 16.59 -39.23
C ASP A 260 -40.65 15.94 -38.71
N THR A 261 -41.52 16.82 -38.19
CA THR A 261 -42.98 16.72 -38.41
C THR A 261 -43.52 18.04 -38.97
N SER A 262 -43.50 18.13 -40.29
CA SER A 262 -44.59 18.49 -41.22
C SER A 262 -45.62 19.59 -40.89
N CYS A 263 -45.77 20.48 -41.89
CA CYS A 263 -46.99 21.15 -42.39
C CYS A 263 -47.84 22.06 -41.49
N ALA A 264 -47.84 23.36 -41.83
CA ALA A 264 -48.97 24.03 -42.50
C ALA A 264 -48.50 25.32 -43.20
#